data_AF-G6FQ30-F1
#
_entry.id   AF-G6FQ30-F1
#
_cell.length_a   1.000
_cell.length_b   1.000
_cell.length_c   1.000
_cell.angle_alpha   90.00
_cell.angle_beta   90.00
_cell.angle_gamma   90.00
#
_symmetry.space_group_name_H-M   'P 1'
#
loop_
_entity.id
_entity.type
_entity.pdbx_description
1 polymer ?
#
loop_
_entity_poly.entity_id
_entity_poly.type
_entity_poly.pdbx_seq_one_letter_code
_entity_poly.pdbx_strand_id
1 'polypeptide(L)'
;MTAQVCERINFYGEIIPMSFCIPLPEQNPVMKLNEQDINIGNDHPLVFSTAYWRLPIGTWKINKGQLYLVDIFGLYKMLGKTPTRAKWFSGVIKIPQGKLLHHRGVGFGSLYEQEIYVKIKKGKVIHSGVIDNPRLPYNSPTESENLYDDGDNGW
;
A
#
# COMPACT_ATOMS: atom_id res chain seq x y z
N MET A 1 4.94 9.61 -14.16
CA MET A 1 4.19 8.51 -13.51
C MET A 1 3.67 9.00 -12.17
N THR A 2 2.38 8.84 -11.87
CA THR A 2 1.81 9.26 -10.59
C THR A 2 1.97 8.16 -9.56
N ALA A 3 2.41 8.53 -8.37
CA ALA A 3 2.51 7.66 -7.22
C ALA A 3 1.14 7.18 -6.71
N GLN A 4 1.02 5.91 -6.31
CA GLN A 4 -0.20 5.36 -5.71
C GLN A 4 -0.03 5.21 -4.20
N VAL A 5 -1.04 5.63 -3.43
CA VAL A 5 -1.09 5.39 -1.98
C VAL A 5 -1.15 3.87 -1.73
N CYS A 6 -0.29 3.40 -0.83
CA CYS A 6 -0.10 1.98 -0.54
C CYS A 6 -1.15 1.46 0.46
N GLU A 7 -1.45 0.16 0.35
CA GLU A 7 -2.07 -0.59 1.44
C GLU A 7 -1.22 -0.49 2.71
N ARG A 8 -1.84 -0.64 3.88
CA ARG A 8 -1.13 -0.54 5.17
C ARG A 8 -1.32 -1.80 6.00
N ILE A 9 -0.33 -2.18 6.80
CA ILE A 9 -0.44 -3.29 7.75
C ILE A 9 -0.01 -2.86 9.13
N ASN A 10 -0.81 -3.22 10.15
CA ASN A 10 -0.41 -3.16 11.54
C ASN A 10 0.48 -4.38 11.84
N PHE A 11 1.77 -4.11 12.00
CA PHE A 11 2.81 -5.09 12.28
C PHE A 11 3.49 -4.71 13.61
N TYR A 12 3.39 -5.57 14.62
CA TYR A 12 3.89 -5.31 15.99
C TYR A 12 3.46 -3.96 16.62
N GLY A 13 2.28 -3.44 16.24
CA GLY A 13 1.77 -2.17 16.78
C GLY A 13 2.09 -0.95 15.92
N GLU A 14 2.96 -1.09 14.92
CA GLU A 14 3.27 -0.04 13.96
C GLU A 14 2.47 -0.21 12.67
N ILE A 15 2.01 0.90 12.08
CA ILE A 15 1.32 0.88 10.79
C ILE A 15 2.36 1.14 9.69
N ILE A 16 2.61 0.14 8.86
CA ILE A 16 3.63 0.16 7.82
C ILE A 16 2.95 0.12 6.44
N PRO A 17 3.37 0.93 5.46
CA PRO A 17 2.90 0.79 4.08
C PRO A 17 3.44 -0.53 3.48
N MET A 18 2.56 -1.29 2.83
CA MET A 18 2.91 -2.52 2.13
C MET A 18 3.26 -2.23 0.67
N SER A 19 4.23 -2.98 0.14
CA SER A 19 4.55 -3.02 -1.29
C SER A 19 3.54 -3.85 -2.12
N PHE A 20 2.42 -4.28 -1.51
CA PHE A 20 1.45 -5.20 -2.07
C PHE A 20 0.00 -4.73 -1.92
N CYS A 21 -0.78 -4.84 -3.00
CA CYS A 21 -2.21 -4.55 -3.01
C CYS A 21 -3.02 -5.82 -2.73
N ILE A 22 -3.72 -5.87 -1.60
CA ILE A 22 -4.65 -6.96 -1.33
C ILE A 22 -5.98 -6.63 -2.02
N PRO A 23 -6.47 -7.48 -2.95
CA PRO A 23 -7.76 -7.27 -3.57
C PRO A 23 -8.88 -7.38 -2.54
N LEU A 24 -9.83 -6.46 -2.63
CA LEU A 24 -11.02 -6.42 -1.79
C LEU A 24 -12.13 -7.26 -2.43
N PRO A 25 -13.05 -7.84 -1.64
CA PRO A 25 -14.03 -8.78 -2.15
C PRO A 25 -15.13 -8.04 -2.93
N GLU A 26 -15.37 -8.45 -4.17
CA GLU A 26 -16.50 -7.96 -4.98
C GLU A 26 -17.83 -8.57 -4.51
N GLN A 27 -17.81 -9.86 -4.21
CA GLN A 27 -18.99 -10.61 -3.74
C GLN A 27 -19.02 -10.56 -2.21
N ASN A 28 -20.13 -10.06 -1.65
CA ASN A 28 -20.28 -9.76 -0.22
C ASN A 28 -19.32 -8.64 0.24
N PRO A 29 -19.61 -7.39 -0.16
CA PRO A 29 -18.73 -6.27 0.12
C PRO A 29 -18.60 -6.08 1.63
N VAL A 30 -17.37 -5.84 2.08
CA VAL A 30 -17.05 -5.53 3.48
C VAL A 30 -17.07 -4.03 3.76
N MET A 31 -17.42 -3.25 2.74
CA MET A 31 -17.31 -1.81 2.68
C MET A 31 -18.33 -1.23 1.72
N LYS A 32 -18.65 0.05 1.87
CA LYS A 32 -19.48 0.77 0.91
C LYS A 32 -18.87 2.12 0.61
N LEU A 33 -19.10 2.60 -0.62
CA LEU A 33 -18.87 4.00 -0.94
C LEU A 33 -19.78 4.85 -0.04
N ASN A 34 -19.24 5.94 0.48
CA ASN A 34 -19.97 6.83 1.37
C ASN A 34 -20.16 8.20 0.71
N GLU A 35 -21.05 8.25 -0.29
CA GLU A 35 -21.28 9.44 -1.12
C GLU A 35 -21.82 10.64 -0.33
N GLN A 36 -22.58 10.37 0.75
CA GLN A 36 -23.20 11.39 1.59
C GLN A 36 -22.20 12.09 2.54
N ASP A 37 -21.03 11.47 2.76
CA ASP A 37 -20.00 11.97 3.67
C ASP A 37 -18.78 12.55 2.93
N ILE A 38 -18.81 12.65 1.59
CA ILE A 38 -17.72 13.27 0.83
C ILE A 38 -17.75 14.77 1.10
N ASN A 39 -16.80 15.24 1.89
CA ASN A 39 -16.68 16.65 2.25
C ASN A 39 -15.25 17.12 1.99
N ILE A 40 -15.09 17.91 0.93
CA ILE A 40 -13.80 18.45 0.49
C ILE A 40 -13.05 19.19 1.62
N GLY A 41 -13.78 19.80 2.57
CA GLY A 41 -13.18 20.52 3.70
C GLY A 41 -12.73 19.64 4.88
N ASN A 42 -13.26 18.41 5.00
CA ASN A 42 -13.01 17.54 6.16
C ASN A 42 -12.30 16.22 5.82
N ASP A 43 -12.37 15.79 4.57
CA ASP A 43 -11.69 14.57 4.13
C ASP A 43 -10.19 14.79 3.89
N HIS A 44 -9.43 13.71 4.01
CA HIS A 44 -7.98 13.75 3.82
C HIS A 44 -7.63 14.18 2.39
N PRO A 45 -6.77 15.18 2.14
CA PRO A 45 -6.52 15.74 0.80
C PRO A 45 -6.11 14.71 -0.27
N LEU A 46 -5.40 13.65 0.13
CA LEU A 46 -5.04 12.53 -0.76
C LEU A 46 -6.25 11.86 -1.43
N VAL A 47 -7.43 11.93 -0.82
CA VAL A 47 -8.67 11.38 -1.39
C VAL A 47 -9.06 12.03 -2.72
N PHE A 48 -8.68 13.29 -2.92
CA PHE A 48 -8.93 14.05 -4.15
C PHE A 48 -7.71 14.09 -5.07
N SER A 49 -6.64 13.37 -4.71
CA SER A 49 -5.42 13.30 -5.51
C SER A 49 -5.48 12.16 -6.51
N THR A 50 -4.78 12.33 -7.63
CA THR A 50 -4.49 11.24 -8.58
C THR A 50 -3.72 10.10 -7.94
N ALA A 51 -3.16 10.26 -6.73
CA ALA A 51 -2.51 9.19 -5.97
C ALA A 51 -3.48 8.18 -5.33
N TYR A 52 -4.79 8.45 -5.33
CA TYR A 52 -5.83 7.60 -4.75
C TYR A 52 -6.71 6.95 -5.83
N TRP A 53 -6.17 6.69 -7.03
CA TRP A 53 -6.95 6.18 -8.16
C TRP A 53 -7.29 4.67 -8.05
N ARG A 54 -6.49 3.87 -7.33
CA ARG A 54 -6.75 2.42 -7.11
C ARG A 54 -7.76 2.12 -5.99
N LEU A 55 -8.69 3.03 -5.73
CA LEU A 55 -9.73 2.90 -4.69
C LEU A 55 -10.22 1.45 -4.49
N PRO A 56 -10.52 1.01 -3.25
CA PRO A 56 -10.14 1.56 -1.95
C PRO A 56 -8.81 1.00 -1.42
N ILE A 57 -8.32 1.61 -0.33
CA ILE A 57 -7.06 1.23 0.32
C ILE A 57 -7.35 0.72 1.72
N GLY A 58 -6.99 -0.53 1.98
CA GLY A 58 -7.16 -1.17 3.28
C GLY A 58 -6.02 -0.91 4.27
N THR A 59 -6.39 -1.02 5.55
CA THR A 59 -5.47 -1.24 6.65
C THR A 59 -5.70 -2.66 7.15
N TRP A 60 -4.63 -3.45 7.26
CA TRP A 60 -4.70 -4.87 7.58
C TRP A 60 -4.00 -5.20 8.89
N LYS A 61 -4.30 -6.36 9.46
CA LYS A 61 -3.61 -6.90 10.63
C LYS A 61 -3.54 -8.41 10.52
N ILE A 62 -2.40 -8.98 10.89
CA ILE A 62 -2.30 -10.42 11.16
C ILE A 62 -2.39 -10.62 12.67
N ASN A 63 -3.32 -11.46 13.12
CA ASN A 63 -3.48 -11.82 14.52
C ASN A 63 -3.72 -13.33 14.64
N LYS A 64 -2.93 -14.02 15.47
CA LYS A 64 -2.99 -15.48 15.66
C LYS A 64 -3.06 -16.26 14.34
N GLY A 65 -2.25 -15.87 13.36
CA GLY A 65 -2.18 -16.51 12.05
C GLY A 65 -3.37 -16.25 11.11
N GLN A 66 -4.25 -15.28 11.43
CA GLN A 66 -5.37 -14.88 10.59
C GLN A 66 -5.20 -13.44 10.13
N LEU A 67 -5.43 -13.20 8.84
CA LEU A 67 -5.47 -11.87 8.23
C LEU A 67 -6.85 -11.23 8.45
N TYR A 68 -6.83 -9.95 8.85
CA TYR A 68 -8.00 -9.11 9.07
C TYR A 68 -7.87 -7.80 8.30
N LEU A 69 -8.97 -7.34 7.72
CA LEU A 69 -9.16 -5.95 7.34
C LEU A 69 -9.65 -5.19 8.57
N VAL A 70 -8.94 -4.14 8.99
CA VAL A 70 -9.23 -3.40 10.22
C VAL A 70 -9.79 -2.00 9.97
N ASP A 71 -9.45 -1.41 8.82
CA ASP A 71 -9.91 -0.08 8.44
C ASP A 71 -9.79 0.10 6.92
N ILE A 72 -10.47 1.12 6.37
CA ILE A 72 -10.38 1.52 4.97
C ILE A 72 -10.14 3.02 4.90
N PHE A 73 -9.12 3.40 4.16
CA PHE A 73 -8.79 4.79 3.89
C PHE A 73 -9.63 5.35 2.74
N GLY A 74 -10.14 6.57 2.94
CA GLY A 74 -10.76 7.45 1.95
C GLY A 74 -12.28 7.34 1.85
N LEU A 75 -12.81 7.35 0.62
CA LEU A 75 -14.26 7.50 0.32
C LEU A 75 -15.10 6.29 0.71
N TYR A 76 -14.45 5.13 0.86
CA TYR A 76 -15.12 3.90 1.27
C TYR A 76 -15.05 3.77 2.80
N LYS A 77 -16.15 3.27 3.40
CA LYS A 77 -16.22 2.95 4.82
C LYS A 77 -16.51 1.48 5.04
N MET A 78 -15.94 0.89 6.09
CA MET A 78 -16.23 -0.48 6.48
C MET A 78 -17.70 -0.66 6.88
N LEU A 79 -18.28 -1.79 6.47
CA LEU A 79 -19.60 -2.23 6.90
C LEU A 79 -19.47 -2.93 8.26
N GLY A 80 -19.42 -2.12 9.33
CA GLY A 80 -19.31 -2.58 10.71
C GLY A 80 -18.09 -2.03 11.44
N LYS A 81 -18.11 -2.13 12.78
CA LYS A 81 -17.06 -1.58 13.66
C LYS A 81 -15.97 -2.58 14.04
N THR A 82 -16.11 -3.84 13.64
CA THR A 82 -15.21 -4.93 14.05
C THR A 82 -14.31 -5.35 12.90
N PRO A 83 -13.03 -5.67 13.15
CA PRO A 83 -12.13 -6.22 12.15
C PRO A 83 -12.71 -7.43 11.41
N THR A 84 -12.69 -7.39 10.08
CA THR A 84 -13.27 -8.44 9.23
C THR A 84 -12.20 -9.45 8.83
N ARG A 85 -12.48 -10.74 9.03
CA ARG A 85 -11.58 -11.82 8.59
C ARG A 85 -11.51 -11.84 7.06
N ALA A 86 -10.29 -11.73 6.52
CA ALA A 86 -10.01 -11.70 5.09
C ALA A 86 -10.11 -13.09 4.42
N LYS A 87 -11.20 -13.81 4.63
CA LYS A 87 -11.37 -15.21 4.16
C LYS A 87 -11.32 -15.36 2.64
N TRP A 88 -11.62 -14.28 1.91
CA TRP A 88 -11.56 -14.23 0.46
C TRP A 88 -10.13 -14.26 -0.09
N PHE A 89 -9.16 -13.76 0.68
CA PHE A 89 -7.81 -13.56 0.17
C PHE A 89 -6.97 -14.84 0.24
N SER A 90 -6.31 -15.18 -0.86
CA SER A 90 -5.22 -16.16 -0.93
C SER A 90 -4.12 -15.59 -1.82
N GLY A 91 -2.88 -15.59 -1.35
CA GLY A 91 -1.77 -14.94 -2.04
C GLY A 91 -0.55 -14.79 -1.14
N VAL A 92 0.43 -14.01 -1.59
CA VAL A 92 1.61 -13.66 -0.80
C VAL A 92 1.60 -12.16 -0.59
N ILE A 93 1.64 -11.73 0.66
CA ILE A 93 1.85 -10.32 1.01
C ILE A 93 3.31 -10.10 1.36
N LYS A 94 3.81 -8.89 1.09
CA LYS A 94 5.18 -8.47 1.38
C LYS A 94 5.14 -7.34 2.39
N ILE A 95 5.82 -7.51 3.51
CA ILE A 95 5.89 -6.53 4.58
C ILE A 95 7.33 -6.02 4.64
N PRO A 96 7.59 -4.74 4.33
CA PRO A 96 8.94 -4.20 4.41
C PRO A 96 9.43 -4.15 5.87
N GLN A 97 10.73 -4.38 6.07
CA GLN A 97 11.41 -4.37 7.36
C GLN A 97 12.81 -3.74 7.24
N GLY A 98 13.29 -3.17 8.34
CA GLY A 98 14.59 -2.51 8.40
C GLY A 98 14.58 -1.13 7.76
N LYS A 99 15.77 -0.60 7.46
CA LYS A 99 15.90 0.75 6.89
C LYS A 99 15.46 0.79 5.43
N LEU A 100 14.95 1.94 5.02
CA LEU A 100 14.73 2.24 3.61
C LEU A 100 16.10 2.29 2.92
N LEU A 101 16.36 1.33 2.02
CA LEU A 101 17.58 1.31 1.23
C LEU A 101 17.49 2.32 0.09
N HIS A 102 16.43 2.29 -0.71
CA HIS A 102 16.25 3.18 -1.86
C HIS A 102 14.80 3.67 -1.94
N HIS A 103 14.62 4.99 -2.02
CA HIS A 103 13.34 5.64 -2.26
C HIS A 103 13.14 5.89 -3.76
N ARG A 104 12.51 4.96 -4.49
CA ARG A 104 12.08 5.22 -5.88
C ARG A 104 10.68 5.83 -5.90
N GLY A 105 10.62 7.14 -5.65
CA GLY A 105 9.41 7.95 -5.72
C GLY A 105 8.37 7.59 -4.65
N VAL A 106 7.18 8.20 -4.78
CA VAL A 106 6.08 8.00 -3.82
C VAL A 106 5.30 6.72 -4.22
N GLY A 107 4.90 5.88 -3.25
CA GLY A 107 4.14 4.64 -3.48
C GLY A 107 4.95 3.34 -3.32
N PHE A 108 4.68 2.32 -4.16
CA PHE A 108 5.19 0.95 -4.02
C PHE A 108 6.69 0.76 -4.35
N GLY A 109 7.39 1.81 -4.80
CA GLY A 109 8.76 1.72 -5.31
C GLY A 109 9.87 1.67 -4.25
N SER A 110 9.53 1.78 -2.97
CA SER A 110 10.51 1.79 -1.88
C SER A 110 11.11 0.40 -1.62
N LEU A 111 12.45 0.32 -1.65
CA LEU A 111 13.19 -0.90 -1.33
C LEU A 111 13.72 -0.80 0.10
N TYR A 112 13.40 -1.80 0.93
CA TYR A 112 13.84 -1.89 2.32
C TYR A 112 14.92 -2.96 2.47
N GLU A 113 15.67 -2.94 3.57
CA GLU A 113 16.71 -3.93 3.86
C GLU A 113 16.18 -5.37 3.79
N GLN A 114 14.97 -5.57 4.31
CA GLN A 114 14.35 -6.87 4.40
C GLN A 114 12.88 -6.80 4.00
N GLU A 115 12.35 -7.92 3.55
CA GLU A 115 10.92 -8.11 3.34
C GLU A 115 10.48 -9.42 3.99
N ILE A 116 9.38 -9.38 4.73
CA ILE A 116 8.71 -10.59 5.22
C ILE A 116 7.67 -11.01 4.18
N TYR A 117 7.83 -12.22 3.66
CA TYR A 117 6.92 -12.84 2.73
C TYR A 117 5.96 -13.70 3.54
N VAL A 118 4.67 -13.35 3.52
CA VAL A 118 3.64 -14.10 4.24
C VAL A 118 2.68 -14.73 3.23
N LYS A 119 2.70 -16.07 3.16
CA LYS A 119 1.79 -16.84 2.31
C LYS A 119 0.48 -17.08 3.04
N ILE A 120 -0.61 -16.69 2.39
CA ILE A 120 -1.96 -16.71 2.94
C ILE A 120 -2.85 -17.59 2.08
N LYS A 121 -3.64 -18.45 2.73
CA LYS A 121 -4.67 -19.28 2.09
C LYS A 121 -6.00 -19.09 2.82
N LYS A 122 -7.00 -18.55 2.11
CA LYS A 122 -8.33 -18.22 2.64
C LYS A 122 -8.26 -17.40 3.93
N GLY A 123 -7.41 -16.38 3.94
CA GLY A 123 -7.15 -15.50 5.06
C GLY A 123 -6.26 -16.07 6.17
N LYS A 124 -5.88 -17.36 6.13
CA LYS A 124 -4.98 -17.97 7.12
C LYS A 124 -3.53 -17.94 6.64
N VAL A 125 -2.62 -17.54 7.51
CA VAL A 125 -1.18 -17.66 7.29
C VAL A 125 -0.82 -19.13 7.29
N ILE A 126 -0.19 -19.59 6.20
CA ILE A 126 0.28 -20.97 6.05
C ILE A 126 1.80 -21.07 5.99
N HIS A 127 2.49 -19.97 5.71
CA HIS A 127 3.95 -19.89 5.73
C HIS A 127 4.39 -18.43 5.86
N SER A 128 5.54 -18.21 6.48
CA SER A 128 6.21 -16.90 6.55
C SER A 128 7.72 -17.09 6.49
N GLY A 129 8.41 -16.22 5.75
CA GLY A 129 9.87 -16.19 5.67
C GLY A 129 10.40 -14.77 5.49
N VAL A 130 11.62 -14.52 5.95
CA VAL A 130 12.33 -13.25 5.77
C VAL A 130 13.23 -13.37 4.55
N ILE A 131 13.23 -12.34 3.71
CA ILE A 131 14.11 -12.23 2.55
C ILE A 131 14.95 -10.96 2.73
N ASP A 132 16.27 -11.09 2.66
CA ASP A 132 17.19 -9.96 2.60
C ASP A 132 17.25 -9.42 1.17
N ASN A 133 17.02 -8.11 1.02
CA ASN A 133 17.17 -7.47 -0.28
C ASN A 133 18.64 -7.14 -0.55
N PRO A 134 19.11 -7.30 -1.80
CA PRO A 134 20.48 -6.94 -2.15
C PRO A 134 20.69 -5.45 -1.89
N ARG A 135 21.75 -5.13 -1.17
CA ARG A 135 22.25 -3.75 -1.06
C ARG A 135 22.83 -3.39 -2.42
N LEU A 136 22.02 -2.76 -3.27
CA LEU A 136 22.53 -2.16 -4.49
C LEU A 136 23.54 -1.07 -4.08
N PRO A 137 24.72 -0.96 -4.73
CA PRO A 137 25.56 0.21 -4.54
C PRO A 137 24.71 1.44 -4.87
N TYR A 138 24.73 2.42 -3.96
CA TYR A 138 24.10 3.72 -4.21
C TYR A 138 24.78 4.33 -5.44
N ASN A 139 24.18 4.14 -6.61
CA ASN A 139 24.45 5.04 -7.72
C ASN A 139 23.71 6.31 -7.34
N SER A 140 24.47 7.37 -7.03
CA SER A 140 23.99 8.74 -7.11
C SER A 140 23.09 8.87 -8.34
N PRO A 141 22.02 9.68 -8.33
CA PRO A 141 21.34 10.00 -9.56
C PRO A 141 22.41 10.54 -10.51
N THR A 142 22.79 9.76 -11.52
CA THR A 142 23.59 10.29 -12.61
C THR A 142 22.77 11.42 -13.17
N GLU A 143 23.41 12.58 -13.34
CA GLU A 143 22.90 13.75 -14.05
C GLU A 143 22.59 13.40 -15.51
N SER A 144 21.59 12.54 -15.72
CA SER A 144 21.14 12.08 -17.03
C SER A 144 19.62 11.98 -17.05
N GLU A 145 18.95 12.97 -16.48
CA GLU A 145 17.62 13.41 -16.90
C GLU A 145 17.57 14.95 -16.96
N ASN A 146 18.64 15.57 -17.48
CA ASN A 146 18.49 16.82 -18.20
C ASN A 146 18.12 16.47 -19.65
N LEU A 147 16.88 16.03 -19.83
CA LEU A 147 16.19 16.02 -21.13
C LEU A 147 15.12 17.13 -21.10
N TYR A 148 15.54 18.32 -20.67
CA TYR A 148 14.97 19.56 -21.17
C TYR A 148 16.07 20.17 -22.02
N ASP A 149 15.90 19.95 -23.32
CA ASP A 149 16.63 20.57 -24.41
C ASP A 149 16.41 22.09 -24.31
N ASP A 150 17.36 22.80 -23.69
CA ASP A 150 17.53 24.23 -23.90
C ASP A 150 18.12 24.41 -25.30
N GLY A 151 17.26 24.78 -26.24
CA GLY A 151 17.66 25.01 -27.62
C GLY A 151 16.58 25.65 -28.47
N ASP A 152 16.30 26.94 -28.20
CA ASP A 152 16.05 28.00 -29.22
C ASP A 152 14.84 27.83 -30.19
N ASN A 153 14.06 28.83 -30.61
CA ASN A 153 14.16 30.28 -30.65
C ASN A 153 12.83 30.84 -31.20
N GLY A 154 12.41 32.00 -30.69
CA GLY A 154 11.86 33.07 -31.54
C GLY A 154 10.34 33.14 -31.74
N TRP A 155 9.80 34.32 -31.41
CA TRP A 155 8.68 35.06 -32.01
C TRP A 155 7.60 34.28 -32.78
#